data_AF-A0A5J4QA37-F1
#
_entry.id   AF-A0A5J4QA37-F1
#
_cell.length_a   1.000
_cell.length_b   1.000
_cell.length_c   1.000
_cell.angle_alpha   90.00
_cell.angle_beta   90.00
_cell.angle_gamma   90.00
#
_symmetry.space_group_name_H-M   'P 1'
#
loop_
_entity.id
_entity.type
_entity.pdbx_description
1 polymer ?
#
loop_
_entity_poly.entity_id
_entity_poly.type
_entity_poly.pdbx_seq_one_letter_code
_entity_poly.pdbx_strand_id
1 'polypeptide(L)'
;RSGIDFGNILDLVPIERGTSARLTKLKIIGSKRTLTIGKELEIRRILSSSHLYSSAFVIDKTGITNGIPQGFILTGAGWGHGVGLCQIGAAVMGEQGYAYNDILLHYYTGAYIDKLW
;
A
#
# COMPACT_ATOMS: atom_id res chain seq x y z
N ARG A 1 12.79 7.27 9.32
CA ARG A 1 12.64 8.68 9.77
C ARG A 1 12.71 9.56 8.52
N SER A 2 11.63 10.24 8.16
CA SER A 2 11.56 11.18 7.02
C SER A 2 12.41 12.45 7.19
N GLY A 3 13.19 12.57 8.26
CA GLY A 3 13.82 13.83 8.68
C GLY A 3 12.83 14.85 9.23
N ILE A 4 11.54 14.51 9.32
CA ILE A 4 10.47 15.41 9.77
C ILE A 4 10.16 15.12 11.24
N ASP A 5 10.25 16.13 12.08
CA ASP A 5 9.82 16.08 13.47
C ASP A 5 8.31 16.39 13.57
N PHE A 6 7.53 15.36 13.89
CA PHE A 6 6.08 15.48 14.12
C PHE A 6 5.74 15.70 15.60
N GLY A 7 6.72 15.60 16.51
CA GLY A 7 6.45 15.40 17.93
C GLY A 7 5.75 14.07 18.18
N ASN A 8 4.77 14.06 19.09
CA ASN A 8 3.96 12.87 19.35
C ASN A 8 2.99 12.65 18.19
N ILE A 9 2.97 11.46 17.60
CA ILE A 9 1.99 11.10 16.57
C ILE A 9 0.64 10.86 17.24
N LEU A 10 -0.32 11.73 16.94
CA LEU A 10 -1.68 11.71 17.50
C LEU A 10 -2.61 10.86 16.63
N ASP A 11 -2.42 10.89 15.31
CA ASP A 11 -3.25 10.14 14.39
C ASP A 11 -2.57 9.85 13.05
N LEU A 12 -3.02 8.79 12.40
CA LEU A 12 -2.72 8.44 11.03
C LEU A 12 -4.07 8.22 10.33
N VAL A 13 -4.48 9.17 9.50
CA VAL A 13 -5.82 9.18 8.90
C VAL A 13 -5.72 8.81 7.43
N PRO A 14 -6.25 7.65 7.01
CA PRO A 14 -6.50 7.31 5.61
C PRO A 14 -7.38 8.36 4.95
N ILE A 15 -6.84 9.14 4.02
CA ILE A 15 -7.63 10.18 3.33
C ILE A 15 -8.23 9.62 2.05
N GLU A 16 -7.48 8.81 1.31
CA GLU A 16 -7.90 8.32 0.02
C GLU A 16 -7.33 6.93 -0.26
N ARG A 17 -8.16 6.08 -0.87
CA ARG A 17 -7.78 4.75 -1.37
C ARG A 17 -8.06 4.67 -2.87
N GLY A 18 -7.17 4.02 -3.60
CA GLY A 18 -7.39 3.67 -4.99
C GLY A 18 -8.33 2.47 -5.15
N THR A 19 -8.61 2.11 -6.39
CA THR A 19 -9.50 0.98 -6.77
C THR A 19 -9.06 -0.37 -6.20
N SER A 20 -7.76 -0.55 -5.94
CA SER A 20 -7.21 -1.76 -5.30
C SER A 20 -7.14 -1.69 -3.77
N ALA A 21 -7.92 -0.78 -3.14
CA ALA A 21 -7.96 -0.49 -1.70
C ALA A 21 -6.64 0.02 -1.08
N ARG A 22 -5.58 0.17 -1.88
CA ARG A 22 -4.30 0.76 -1.52
C ARG A 22 -4.44 2.24 -1.20
N LEU A 23 -3.82 2.70 -0.12
CA LEU A 23 -3.78 4.12 0.22
C LEU A 23 -3.03 4.91 -0.86
N THR A 24 -3.67 5.96 -1.36
CA THR A 24 -3.09 6.96 -2.28
C THR A 24 -2.82 8.27 -1.57
N LYS A 25 -3.52 8.55 -0.44
CA LYS A 25 -3.24 9.67 0.47
C LYS A 25 -3.39 9.27 1.93
N LEU A 26 -2.41 9.66 2.75
CA LEU A 26 -2.39 9.48 4.20
C LEU A 26 -2.08 10.81 4.88
N LYS A 27 -2.83 11.14 5.93
CA LYS A 27 -2.59 12.31 6.76
C LYS A 27 -1.98 11.88 8.09
N ILE A 28 -0.79 12.39 8.38
CA ILE A 28 -0.07 12.18 9.63
C ILE A 28 -0.31 13.42 10.51
N ILE A 29 -0.96 13.23 11.65
CA ILE A 29 -1.24 14.27 12.62
C ILE A 29 -0.29 14.08 13.80
N GLY A 30 0.64 15.01 13.97
CA GLY A 30 1.54 15.07 15.12
C GLY A 30 1.27 16.30 15.97
N SER A 31 1.78 16.31 17.20
CA SER A 31 1.64 17.42 18.14
C SER A 31 2.33 18.71 17.68
N LYS A 32 3.38 18.60 16.84
CA LYS A 32 4.09 19.77 16.29
C LYS A 32 3.66 20.12 14.87
N ARG A 33 3.24 19.13 14.09
CA ARG A 33 2.96 19.31 12.66
C ARG A 33 1.95 18.29 12.16
N THR A 34 1.19 18.69 11.16
CA THR A 34 0.37 17.79 10.34
C THR A 34 0.92 17.78 8.91
N LEU A 35 1.01 16.60 8.31
CA LEU A 35 1.43 16.42 6.91
C LEU A 35 0.48 15.46 6.20
N THR A 36 0.04 15.84 5.00
CA THR A 36 -0.61 14.90 4.09
C THR A 36 0.42 14.45 3.07
N ILE A 37 0.63 13.14 2.99
CA ILE A 37 1.47 12.52 1.96
C ILE A 37 0.58 11.85 0.93
N GLY A 38 1.00 11.91 -0.33
CA GLY A 38 0.36 11.22 -1.44
C GLY A 38 1.31 10.21 -2.05
N LYS A 39 0.76 9.38 -2.96
CA LYS A 39 1.43 8.28 -3.67
C LYS A 39 1.70 7.07 -2.78
N GLU A 40 1.42 5.90 -3.34
CA GLU A 40 1.54 4.61 -2.66
C GLU A 40 2.94 4.36 -2.08
N LEU A 41 3.98 4.62 -2.88
CA LEU A 41 5.36 4.33 -2.50
C LEU A 41 5.85 5.21 -1.34
N GLU A 42 5.48 6.50 -1.34
CA GLU A 42 5.90 7.43 -0.29
C GLU A 42 5.25 7.09 1.05
N ILE A 43 3.98 6.64 1.03
CA ILE A 43 3.29 6.10 2.22
C ILE A 43 4.05 4.90 2.80
N ARG A 44 4.52 3.99 1.95
CA ARG A 44 5.27 2.80 2.39
C ARG A 44 6.64 3.14 2.95
N ARG A 45 7.30 4.16 2.40
CA ARG A 45 8.63 4.63 2.80
C ARG A 45 8.62 5.45 4.08
N ILE A 46 7.59 6.25 4.32
CA ILE A 46 7.60 7.11 5.51
C ILE A 46 7.38 6.30 6.81
N LEU A 47 6.61 5.22 6.71
CA LEU A 47 6.17 4.40 7.85
C LEU A 47 7.12 3.24 8.17
N SER A 48 8.14 2.98 7.36
CA SER A 48 9.13 1.90 7.55
C SER A 48 10.54 2.37 7.20
N SER A 49 11.56 1.76 7.81
CA SER A 49 12.97 2.05 7.47
C SER A 49 13.38 1.45 6.13
N SER A 50 12.80 0.31 5.75
CA SER A 50 12.85 -0.23 4.40
C SER A 50 11.65 0.33 3.64
N HIS A 51 10.58 -0.45 3.55
CA HIS A 51 9.31 -0.12 2.92
C HIS A 51 8.27 -1.07 3.50
N LEU A 52 7.04 -0.61 3.74
CA LEU A 52 5.94 -1.55 3.97
C LEU A 52 5.73 -2.45 2.73
N TYR A 53 5.22 -3.67 2.91
CA TYR A 53 4.98 -4.59 1.79
C TYR A 53 3.98 -4.03 0.76
N SER A 54 2.97 -3.29 1.22
CA SER A 54 1.99 -2.58 0.38
C SER A 54 1.45 -1.35 1.13
N SER A 55 0.65 -0.52 0.44
CA SER A 55 -0.17 0.50 1.11
C SER A 55 -1.61 0.04 1.38
N ALA A 56 -1.92 -1.24 1.15
CA ALA A 56 -3.21 -1.83 1.47
C ALA A 56 -3.19 -2.28 2.93
N PHE A 57 -3.42 -1.35 3.84
CA PHE A 57 -3.51 -1.63 5.27
C PHE A 57 -4.59 -0.81 5.96
N VAL A 58 -5.03 -1.27 7.13
CA VAL A 58 -5.81 -0.53 8.12
C VAL A 58 -4.91 -0.16 9.31
N ILE A 59 -5.32 0.84 10.07
CA ILE A 59 -4.50 1.43 11.13
C ILE A 59 -5.30 1.43 12.43
N ASP A 60 -4.76 0.79 13.45
CA ASP A 60 -5.33 0.76 14.80
C ASP A 60 -4.40 1.48 15.78
N LYS A 61 -4.98 2.30 16.65
CA LYS A 61 -4.26 2.97 17.74
C LYS A 61 -4.17 2.02 18.93
N THR A 62 -3.02 2.00 19.59
CA THR A 62 -2.78 1.14 20.76
C THR A 62 -2.24 1.96 21.92
N GLY A 63 -2.67 1.58 23.13
CA GLY A 63 -2.25 2.20 24.39
C GLY A 63 -2.45 3.72 24.39
N ILE A 64 -3.66 4.21 24.61
CA ILE A 64 -3.90 5.66 24.64
C ILE A 64 -3.64 6.18 26.05
N THR A 65 -2.68 7.10 26.18
CA THR A 65 -2.35 7.79 27.45
C THR A 65 -2.51 9.28 27.24
N ASN A 66 -3.36 9.95 28.05
CA ASN A 66 -3.65 11.39 27.93
C ASN A 66 -4.06 11.81 26.50
N GLY A 67 -4.81 10.96 25.79
CA GLY A 67 -5.23 11.21 24.41
C GLY A 67 -4.15 10.97 23.34
N ILE A 68 -2.95 10.51 23.73
CA ILE A 68 -1.83 10.23 22.83
C ILE A 68 -1.66 8.71 22.68
N PRO A 69 -1.75 8.17 21.44
CA PRO A 69 -1.43 6.76 21.18
C PRO A 69 0.04 6.44 21.49
N GLN A 70 0.30 5.34 22.20
CA GLN A 70 1.66 4.84 22.45
C GLN A 70 2.19 3.99 21.28
N GLY A 71 1.30 3.49 20.41
CA GLY A 71 1.69 2.75 19.22
C GLY A 71 0.58 2.68 18.18
N PHE A 72 0.96 2.26 16.98
CA PHE A 72 0.04 2.00 15.87
C PHE A 72 0.28 0.59 15.34
N ILE A 73 -0.79 -0.18 15.16
CA ILE A 73 -0.77 -1.47 14.48
C ILE A 73 -1.24 -1.27 13.06
N LEU A 74 -0.42 -1.72 12.09
CA LEU A 74 -0.76 -1.70 10.68
C LEU A 74 -1.09 -3.11 10.22
N THR A 75 -2.37 -3.39 9.99
CA THR A 75 -2.81 -4.69 9.48
C THR A 75 -2.94 -4.59 7.97
N GLY A 76 -1.99 -5.20 7.26
CA GLY A 76 -1.83 -5.08 5.80
C GLY A 76 -2.19 -6.32 4.99
N ALA A 77 -2.33 -6.14 3.68
CA ALA A 77 -2.59 -7.20 2.71
C ALA A 77 -1.78 -7.00 1.42
N GLY A 78 -1.38 -8.12 0.80
CA GLY A 78 -0.63 -8.15 -0.45
C GLY A 78 0.79 -7.59 -0.36
N TRP A 79 1.55 -7.76 -1.45
CA TRP A 79 2.92 -7.30 -1.57
C TRP A 79 3.12 -6.67 -2.95
N GLY A 80 3.64 -5.44 -2.98
CA GLY A 80 3.93 -4.67 -4.18
C GLY A 80 2.89 -3.58 -4.45
N HIS A 81 3.14 -2.83 -5.51
CA HIS A 81 2.38 -1.63 -5.87
C HIS A 81 0.96 -1.91 -6.38
N GLY A 82 0.66 -3.17 -6.74
CA GLY A 82 -0.70 -3.61 -7.11
C GLY A 82 -1.19 -3.07 -8.45
N VAL A 83 -0.30 -2.96 -9.44
CA VAL A 83 -0.61 -2.57 -10.82
C VAL A 83 -0.12 -3.66 -11.76
N GLY A 84 -0.92 -3.99 -12.77
CA GLY A 84 -0.59 -5.03 -13.75
C GLY A 84 -0.73 -6.44 -13.18
N LEU A 85 0.26 -7.28 -13.45
CA LEU A 85 0.21 -8.71 -13.16
C LEU A 85 0.55 -9.04 -11.70
N CYS A 86 -0.35 -9.79 -11.04
CA CYS A 86 -0.07 -10.43 -9.76
C CYS A 86 0.70 -11.73 -10.00
N GLN A 87 1.97 -11.80 -9.58
CA GLN A 87 2.82 -12.98 -9.84
C GLN A 87 2.25 -14.26 -9.23
N ILE A 88 1.79 -14.21 -7.98
CA ILE A 88 1.16 -15.36 -7.31
C ILE A 88 -0.15 -15.74 -8.00
N GLY A 89 -0.96 -14.75 -8.39
CA GLY A 89 -2.20 -15.01 -9.12
C GLY A 89 -1.95 -15.66 -10.48
N ALA A 90 -0.95 -15.17 -11.23
CA ALA A 90 -0.52 -15.77 -12.48
C ALA A 90 0.00 -17.21 -12.30
N ALA A 91 0.78 -17.48 -11.25
CA ALA A 91 1.24 -18.83 -10.94
C ALA A 91 0.06 -19.78 -10.64
N VAL A 92 -0.91 -19.34 -9.82
CA VAL A 92 -2.12 -20.14 -9.52
C VAL A 92 -2.96 -20.38 -10.78
N MET A 93 -3.13 -19.38 -11.65
CA MET A 93 -3.80 -19.59 -12.94
C MET A 93 -3.04 -20.61 -13.81
N GLY A 94 -1.70 -20.56 -13.83
CA GLY A 94 -0.90 -21.57 -14.53
C GLY A 94 -1.12 -22.99 -13.98
N GLU A 95 -1.12 -23.15 -12.66
CA GLU A 95 -1.42 -24.43 -11.98
C GLU A 95 -2.85 -24.93 -12.27
N GLN A 96 -3.80 -24.02 -12.49
CA GLN A 96 -5.17 -24.34 -12.89
C GLN A 96 -5.32 -24.64 -14.40
N GLY A 97 -4.22 -24.59 -15.17
CA GLY A 97 -4.19 -24.93 -16.59
C GLY A 97 -4.51 -23.80 -17.55
N TYR A 98 -4.59 -22.55 -17.09
CA TYR A 98 -4.74 -21.40 -17.98
C TYR A 98 -3.47 -21.18 -18.80
N ALA A 99 -3.63 -20.91 -20.09
CA ALA A 99 -2.49 -20.61 -20.96
C ALA A 99 -1.92 -19.21 -20.67
N TYR A 100 -0.64 -19.00 -20.98
CA TYR A 100 0.05 -17.74 -20.67
C TYR A 100 -0.65 -16.51 -21.26
N ASN A 101 -1.26 -16.64 -22.44
CA ASN A 101 -2.00 -15.58 -23.11
C ASN A 101 -3.27 -15.22 -22.34
N ASP A 102 -4.02 -16.20 -21.82
CA ASP A 102 -5.20 -15.93 -21.00
C ASP A 102 -4.83 -15.20 -19.70
N ILE A 103 -3.73 -15.60 -19.08
CA ILE A 103 -3.19 -14.96 -17.87
C ILE A 103 -2.81 -13.51 -18.17
N LEU A 104 -2.06 -13.26 -19.24
CA LEU A 104 -1.64 -11.90 -19.60
C LEU A 104 -2.84 -11.01 -19.94
N LEU A 105 -3.78 -11.50 -20.72
CA LEU A 105 -4.97 -10.73 -21.13
C LEU A 105 -5.96 -10.49 -19.97
N HIS A 106 -5.94 -11.33 -18.93
CA HIS A 106 -6.65 -11.09 -17.69
C HIS A 106 -6.10 -9.85 -16.95
N TYR A 107 -4.77 -9.71 -16.83
CA TYR A 107 -4.15 -8.60 -16.08
C TYR A 107 -3.96 -7.32 -16.92
N TYR A 108 -3.85 -7.46 -18.24
CA TYR A 108 -3.62 -6.36 -19.17
C TYR A 108 -4.82 -6.22 -20.12
N THR A 109 -5.91 -5.68 -19.59
CA THR A 109 -7.16 -5.48 -20.34
C THR A 109 -6.92 -4.63 -21.60
N GLY A 110 -7.35 -5.13 -22.76
CA GLY A 110 -7.18 -4.44 -24.04
C GLY A 110 -5.81 -4.59 -24.69
N ALA A 111 -4.88 -5.33 -24.08
CA ALA A 111 -3.62 -5.69 -24.73
C ALA A 111 -3.84 -6.77 -25.80
N TYR A 112 -2.85 -6.92 -26.68
CA TYR A 112 -2.72 -8.04 -27.60
C TYR A 112 -1.30 -8.57 -27.55
N ILE A 113 -1.12 -9.83 -27.93
CA ILE A 113 0.18 -10.49 -27.95
C ILE A 113 0.65 -10.54 -29.40
N ASP A 114 1.86 -10.05 -29.62
CA ASP A 114 2.48 -10.04 -30.95
C ASP A 114 3.82 -10.76 -30.92
N LYS A 115 4.12 -11.47 -32.02
CA LYS A 115 5.38 -12.19 -32.20
C LYS A 115 6.29 -11.33 -33.06
N LEU A 116 7.31 -10.74 -32.44
CA LEU A 116 8.22 -9.82 -33.11
C LEU A 116 9.25 -10.51 -34.02
N TRP A 117 9.52 -11.81 -33.80
CA TRP A 117 10.47 -12.63 -34.56
C TRP A 117 10.03 -14.10 -34.54
#